data_AF-A0A0F8XDK6-F1
#
_entry.id   AF-A0A0F8XDK6-F1
#
_cell.length_a   1.000
_cell.length_b   1.000
_cell.length_c   1.000
_cell.angle_alpha   90.00
_cell.angle_beta   90.00
_cell.angle_gamma   90.00
#
_symmetry.space_group_name_H-M   'P 1'
#
loop_
_entity.id
_entity.type
_entity.pdbx_description
1 polymer ?
#
loop_
_entity_poly.entity_id
_entity_poly.type
_entity_poly.pdbx_seq_one_letter_code
_entity_poly.pdbx_strand_id
1 'polypeptide(L)'
;MPIFKALAAQTASVARTAEGTEDKALRSTRDGSLFVAGWELAGVMEGRGFMVNVGAFSTPVVGGGVGGTAIDLDAPELVIGVQDGTSILPIRIEVDMGLPVGAADDDEIDILIAVDQDKVNAESDGTAGTAEVIHNLNTLFANASKCYANSEYSATMTDPVLDLELAHMTKIFE
;
A
#
# COMPACT_ATOMS: atom_id res chain seq x y z
N MET A 1 -50.85 -6.25 50.45
CA MET A 1 -49.57 -6.10 49.71
C MET A 1 -49.92 -6.19 48.23
N PRO A 2 -49.86 -5.10 47.45
CA PRO A 2 -50.30 -5.14 46.06
C PRO A 2 -49.23 -5.84 45.21
N ILE A 3 -49.67 -6.83 44.44
CA ILE A 3 -48.84 -7.59 43.51
C ILE A 3 -48.53 -6.69 42.31
N PHE A 4 -47.25 -6.47 42.01
CA PHE A 4 -46.83 -5.68 40.85
C PHE A 4 -47.28 -6.39 39.57
N LYS A 5 -48.20 -5.77 38.82
CA LYS A 5 -48.63 -6.22 37.50
C LYS A 5 -47.53 -5.85 36.51
N ALA A 6 -46.79 -6.84 36.00
CA ALA A 6 -45.80 -6.64 34.95
C ALA A 6 -46.52 -6.14 33.67
N LEU A 7 -46.51 -4.82 33.44
CA LEU A 7 -46.90 -4.24 32.16
C LEU A 7 -45.68 -4.30 31.23
N ALA A 8 -45.87 -4.88 30.05
CA ALA A 8 -44.92 -5.05 28.94
C ALA A 8 -43.88 -6.17 29.10
N ALA A 9 -44.31 -7.42 28.89
CA ALA A 9 -43.42 -8.49 28.44
C ALA A 9 -43.29 -8.41 26.91
N GLN A 10 -42.06 -8.49 26.40
CA GLN A 10 -41.79 -8.59 24.97
C GLN A 10 -42.41 -9.89 24.43
N THR A 11 -43.45 -9.78 23.59
CA THR A 11 -44.24 -10.92 23.10
C THR A 11 -43.78 -11.46 21.74
N ALA A 12 -42.77 -10.83 21.13
CA ALA A 12 -42.25 -11.24 19.84
C ALA A 12 -40.72 -11.17 19.80
N SER A 13 -40.13 -12.12 19.06
CA SER A 13 -38.72 -12.08 18.72
C SER A 13 -38.41 -10.82 17.91
N VAL A 14 -37.36 -10.09 18.28
CA VAL A 14 -36.86 -8.99 17.43
C VAL A 14 -36.23 -9.64 16.21
N ALA A 15 -36.90 -9.58 15.06
CA ALA A 15 -36.33 -10.00 13.79
C ALA A 15 -35.62 -8.79 13.17
N ARG A 16 -34.34 -8.95 12.80
CA ARG A 16 -33.63 -7.97 11.97
C ARG A 16 -34.00 -8.23 10.52
N THR A 17 -34.64 -7.26 9.87
CA THR A 17 -35.14 -7.37 8.48
C THR A 17 -34.02 -7.39 7.43
N ALA A 18 -32.80 -7.01 7.81
CA ALA A 18 -31.61 -7.10 6.97
C ALA A 18 -30.37 -7.15 7.87
N GLU A 19 -29.35 -7.93 7.48
CA GLU A 19 -28.05 -7.95 8.17
C GLU A 19 -27.19 -6.71 7.87
N GLY A 20 -27.72 -5.74 7.12
CA GLY A 20 -26.93 -4.60 6.65
C GLY A 20 -25.90 -5.05 5.62
N THR A 21 -25.31 -4.12 4.88
CA THR A 21 -24.18 -4.39 3.97
C THR A 21 -23.12 -5.25 4.67
N GLU A 22 -22.91 -6.48 4.18
CA GLU A 22 -21.99 -7.49 4.74
C GLU A 22 -20.55 -6.95 4.91
N ASP A 23 -20.20 -5.89 4.18
CA ASP A 23 -18.90 -5.21 4.23
C ASP A 23 -18.63 -4.42 5.52
N LYS A 24 -19.63 -4.24 6.39
CA LYS A 24 -19.53 -3.38 7.59
C LYS A 24 -19.89 -4.15 8.86
N ALA A 25 -18.98 -4.99 9.32
CA ALA A 25 -19.10 -5.67 10.60
C ALA A 25 -18.83 -4.73 11.78
N LEU A 26 -19.57 -4.91 12.87
CA LEU A 26 -19.26 -4.29 14.17
C LEU A 26 -17.95 -4.91 14.70
N ARG A 27 -16.96 -4.06 14.96
CA ARG A 27 -15.66 -4.46 15.51
C ARG A 27 -15.36 -3.67 16.77
N SER A 28 -14.44 -4.20 17.59
CA SER A 28 -13.90 -3.51 18.75
C SER A 28 -12.44 -3.21 18.50
N THR A 29 -12.01 -1.98 18.80
CA THR A 29 -10.60 -1.66 18.95
C THR A 29 -10.06 -2.26 20.25
N ARG A 30 -8.73 -2.24 20.41
CA ARG A 30 -8.04 -2.80 21.59
C ARG A 30 -8.38 -2.09 22.90
N ASP A 31 -8.75 -0.81 22.85
CA ASP A 31 -9.23 -0.02 23.99
C ASP A 31 -10.71 -0.28 24.33
N GLY A 32 -11.38 -1.16 23.60
CA GLY A 32 -12.79 -1.50 23.80
C GLY A 32 -13.78 -0.57 23.12
N SER A 33 -13.32 0.41 22.34
CA SER A 33 -14.22 1.26 21.54
C SER A 33 -14.83 0.44 20.40
N LEU A 34 -16.14 0.62 20.18
CA LEU A 34 -16.86 -0.09 19.12
C LEU A 34 -16.92 0.79 17.87
N PHE A 35 -16.61 0.22 16.71
CA PHE A 35 -16.68 0.92 15.43
C PHE A 35 -17.28 0.02 14.34
N VAL A 36 -17.82 0.69 13.31
CA VAL A 36 -18.36 0.04 12.11
C VAL A 36 -17.69 0.69 10.91
N ALA A 37 -16.90 -0.08 10.18
CA ALA A 37 -16.12 0.38 9.04
C ALA A 37 -16.02 -0.71 7.97
N GLY A 38 -15.69 -0.32 6.73
CA GLY A 38 -15.27 -1.27 5.69
C GLY A 38 -14.00 -2.01 6.12
N TRP A 39 -13.74 -3.16 5.50
CA TRP A 39 -12.62 -4.02 5.89
C TRP A 39 -11.25 -3.34 5.75
N GLU A 40 -11.09 -2.40 4.81
CA GLU A 40 -9.86 -1.63 4.59
C GLU A 40 -9.59 -0.71 5.79
N LEU A 41 -10.57 0.14 6.12
CA LEU A 41 -10.46 1.06 7.24
C LEU A 41 -10.39 0.31 8.58
N ALA A 42 -11.07 -0.83 8.69
CA ALA A 42 -10.93 -1.70 9.85
C ALA A 42 -9.50 -2.24 9.99
N GLY A 43 -8.87 -2.67 8.89
CA GLY A 43 -7.46 -3.07 8.88
C GLY A 43 -6.52 -1.94 9.29
N VAL A 44 -6.76 -0.71 8.80
CA VAL A 44 -6.02 0.49 9.23
C VAL A 44 -6.19 0.73 10.73
N MET A 45 -7.42 0.69 11.24
CA MET A 45 -7.71 0.90 12.67
C MET A 45 -7.09 -0.17 13.57
N GLU A 46 -6.94 -1.40 13.07
CA GLU A 46 -6.23 -2.50 13.74
C GLU A 46 -4.69 -2.37 13.65
N GLY A 47 -4.18 -1.33 12.98
CA GLY A 47 -2.74 -1.08 12.81
C GLY A 47 -2.09 -1.99 11.77
N ARG A 48 -2.84 -2.41 10.74
CA ARG A 48 -2.38 -3.24 9.62
C ARG A 48 -2.32 -2.50 8.29
N GLY A 49 -2.69 -1.22 8.27
CA GLY A 49 -2.57 -0.36 7.10
C GLY A 49 -1.22 0.35 7.10
N PHE A 50 -0.47 0.23 6.02
CA PHE A 50 0.85 0.81 5.89
C PHE A 50 0.94 1.65 4.61
N MET A 51 1.79 2.68 4.64
CA MET A 51 2.11 3.49 3.48
C MET A 51 3.62 3.73 3.41
N VAL A 52 4.11 3.87 2.19
CA VAL A 52 5.45 4.36 1.87
C VAL A 52 5.29 5.36 0.74
N ASN A 53 6.02 6.48 0.84
CA ASN A 53 6.06 7.50 -0.19
C ASN A 53 7.52 7.70 -0.57
N VAL A 54 7.79 7.82 -1.86
CA VAL A 54 9.12 8.04 -2.42
C VAL A 54 9.13 9.33 -3.20
N GLY A 55 10.21 10.09 -3.08
CA GLY A 55 10.33 11.43 -3.64
C GLY A 55 9.65 12.52 -2.79
N ALA A 56 10.06 13.76 -3.01
CA ALA A 56 9.49 14.93 -2.35
C ALA A 56 9.07 15.98 -3.37
N PHE A 57 8.13 16.83 -2.99
CA PHE A 57 7.63 17.92 -3.84
C PHE A 57 8.74 18.84 -4.38
N SER A 58 9.81 19.05 -3.61
CA SER A 58 10.95 19.90 -4.00
C SER A 58 12.08 19.15 -4.72
N THR A 59 12.12 17.83 -4.60
CA THR A 59 13.21 16.97 -5.10
C THR A 59 12.57 15.66 -5.58
N PRO A 60 12.12 15.61 -6.84
CA PRO A 60 11.61 14.37 -7.42
C PRO A 60 12.73 13.35 -7.55
N VAL A 61 12.37 12.07 -7.49
CA VAL A 61 13.28 10.98 -7.86
C VAL A 61 13.49 10.98 -9.37
N VAL A 62 14.72 10.78 -9.81
CA VAL A 62 15.02 10.56 -11.22
C VAL A 62 14.69 9.10 -11.54
N GLY A 63 13.62 8.87 -12.31
CA GLY A 63 13.22 7.53 -12.75
C GLY A 63 13.87 7.11 -14.07
N GLY A 64 13.85 5.81 -14.37
CA GLY A 64 14.38 5.17 -15.58
C GLY A 64 15.74 4.49 -15.42
N GLY A 65 16.00 3.81 -14.29
CA GLY A 65 17.22 3.04 -14.08
C GLY A 65 18.48 3.86 -13.81
N VAL A 66 19.66 3.20 -13.88
CA VAL A 66 20.98 3.86 -13.76
C VAL A 66 21.23 4.77 -14.98
N GLY A 67 20.65 5.97 -14.98
CA GLY A 67 20.79 6.95 -16.04
C GLY A 67 19.49 7.63 -16.47
N GLY A 68 18.34 7.15 -15.99
CA GLY A 68 17.04 7.82 -16.12
C GLY A 68 16.50 7.93 -17.54
N THR A 69 16.70 6.90 -18.36
CA THR A 69 16.35 6.94 -19.81
C THR A 69 15.43 5.82 -20.28
N ALA A 70 15.30 4.72 -19.52
CA ALA A 70 14.44 3.60 -19.89
C ALA A 70 13.98 2.86 -18.64
N ILE A 71 12.86 2.14 -18.73
CA ILE A 71 12.45 1.23 -17.66
C ILE A 71 13.53 0.17 -17.46
N ASP A 72 14.00 0.07 -16.23
CA ASP A 72 15.01 -0.90 -15.80
C ASP A 72 14.50 -1.59 -14.54
N LEU A 73 14.13 -2.87 -14.65
CA LEU A 73 13.66 -3.67 -13.52
C LEU A 73 14.74 -3.87 -12.46
N ASP A 74 16.00 -3.77 -12.88
CA ASP A 74 17.15 -3.99 -12.01
C ASP A 74 17.54 -2.69 -11.28
N ALA A 75 17.03 -1.53 -11.70
CA ALA A 75 17.23 -0.25 -11.00
C ALA A 75 15.92 0.57 -10.90
N PRO A 76 14.89 0.02 -10.23
CA PRO A 76 13.58 0.63 -10.12
C PRO A 76 13.56 1.79 -9.11
N GLU A 77 12.54 2.64 -9.22
CA GLU A 77 12.39 3.84 -8.38
C GLU A 77 11.91 3.50 -6.96
N LEU A 78 11.11 2.45 -6.83
CA LEU A 78 10.59 1.93 -5.57
C LEU A 78 10.44 0.42 -5.67
N VAL A 79 10.99 -0.29 -4.68
CA VAL A 79 10.76 -1.73 -4.49
C VAL A 79 10.23 -1.99 -3.10
N ILE A 80 9.17 -2.79 -3.03
CA ILE A 80 8.64 -3.31 -1.77
C ILE A 80 9.04 -4.79 -1.65
N GLY A 81 9.97 -5.07 -0.75
CA GLY A 81 10.40 -6.42 -0.42
C GLY A 81 9.42 -7.10 0.54
N VAL A 82 8.66 -8.08 0.04
CA VAL A 82 7.76 -8.90 0.86
C VAL A 82 8.51 -10.11 1.37
N GLN A 83 8.80 -10.13 2.67
CA GLN A 83 9.59 -11.21 3.28
C GLN A 83 8.78 -12.49 3.47
N ASP A 84 9.48 -13.62 3.56
CA ASP A 84 8.90 -14.93 3.85
C ASP A 84 7.95 -14.92 5.06
N GLY A 85 6.80 -15.58 4.90
CA GLY A 85 5.76 -15.60 5.94
C GLY A 85 4.98 -14.29 6.08
N THR A 86 5.15 -13.35 5.17
CA THR A 86 4.36 -12.12 5.05
C THR A 86 3.60 -12.12 3.73
N SER A 87 2.40 -11.55 3.74
CA SER A 87 1.66 -11.22 2.53
C SER A 87 1.14 -9.80 2.64
N ILE A 88 1.04 -9.13 1.51
CA ILE A 88 0.48 -7.79 1.41
C ILE A 88 -0.68 -7.79 0.42
N LEU A 89 -1.59 -6.85 0.62
CA LEU A 89 -2.66 -6.57 -0.32
C LEU A 89 -2.54 -5.09 -0.71
N PRO A 90 -2.11 -4.79 -1.95
CA PRO A 90 -2.06 -3.42 -2.43
C PRO A 90 -3.47 -2.81 -2.46
N ILE A 91 -3.68 -1.72 -1.71
CA ILE A 91 -4.96 -0.99 -1.70
C ILE A 91 -4.96 0.12 -2.74
N ARG A 92 -3.83 0.83 -2.86
CA ARG A 92 -3.63 1.95 -3.77
C ARG A 92 -2.14 2.08 -4.07
N ILE A 93 -1.81 2.19 -5.36
CA ILE A 93 -0.48 2.55 -5.83
C ILE A 93 -0.69 3.75 -6.74
N GLU A 94 0.05 4.81 -6.50
CA GLU A 94 0.01 6.03 -7.31
C GLU A 94 1.41 6.36 -7.77
N VAL A 95 1.54 6.66 -9.05
CA VAL A 95 2.80 7.06 -9.66
C VAL A 95 2.51 8.35 -10.42
N ASP A 96 3.20 9.41 -10.03
CA ASP A 96 3.15 10.70 -10.70
C ASP A 96 4.53 10.97 -11.32
N MET A 97 4.56 11.12 -12.64
CA MET A 97 5.77 11.47 -13.39
C MET A 97 5.58 12.78 -14.14
N GLY A 98 6.64 13.58 -14.19
CA GLY A 98 6.71 14.81 -14.97
C GLY A 98 7.92 14.80 -15.88
N LEU A 99 7.75 15.26 -17.11
CA LEU A 99 8.86 15.48 -18.04
C LEU A 99 9.63 16.76 -17.68
N PRO A 100 10.95 16.81 -17.90
CA PRO A 100 11.74 18.01 -17.69
C PRO A 100 11.32 19.14 -18.64
N VAL A 101 11.50 20.39 -18.20
CA VAL A 101 11.27 21.58 -19.04
C VAL A 101 12.31 21.59 -20.17
N GLY A 102 11.84 21.49 -21.41
CA GLY A 102 12.70 21.37 -22.60
C GLY A 102 12.52 20.07 -23.39
N ALA A 103 11.51 19.27 -23.02
CA ALA A 103 11.08 18.09 -23.74
C ALA A 103 10.94 18.35 -25.25
N ALA A 104 11.51 17.46 -26.06
CA ALA A 104 11.40 17.52 -27.52
C ALA A 104 10.11 16.86 -27.99
N ASP A 105 9.70 17.15 -29.24
CA ASP A 105 8.69 16.35 -29.93
C ASP A 105 9.20 14.88 -29.92
N ASP A 106 8.36 13.93 -29.48
CA ASP A 106 8.64 12.49 -29.26
C ASP A 106 9.11 12.06 -27.85
N ASP A 107 9.06 12.92 -26.82
CA ASP A 107 9.32 12.46 -25.45
C ASP A 107 8.21 11.52 -24.92
N GLU A 108 8.63 10.45 -24.24
CA GLU A 108 7.79 9.36 -23.75
C GLU A 108 7.89 9.25 -22.23
N ILE A 109 6.74 9.12 -21.56
CA ILE A 109 6.64 8.64 -20.18
C ILE A 109 6.24 7.18 -20.23
N ASP A 110 7.01 6.34 -19.54
CA ASP A 110 6.69 4.93 -19.38
C ASP A 110 6.73 4.55 -17.89
N ILE A 111 5.67 3.88 -17.41
CA ILE A 111 5.48 3.48 -16.02
C ILE A 111 5.11 2.01 -15.99
N LEU A 112 5.94 1.19 -15.32
CA LEU A 112 5.69 -0.23 -15.12
C LEU A 112 5.58 -0.55 -13.63
N ILE A 113 4.51 -1.25 -13.25
CA ILE A 113 4.35 -1.86 -11.92
C ILE A 113 4.51 -3.37 -12.10
N ALA A 114 5.69 -3.87 -11.75
CA ALA A 114 6.08 -5.26 -11.86
C ALA A 114 6.08 -5.98 -10.51
N VAL A 115 5.92 -7.30 -10.56
CA VAL A 115 6.09 -8.21 -9.43
C VAL A 115 7.04 -9.32 -9.84
N ASP A 116 7.98 -9.60 -8.95
CA ASP A 116 8.87 -10.76 -8.95
C ASP A 116 8.53 -11.61 -7.71
N GLN A 117 8.37 -12.92 -7.90
CA GLN A 117 8.05 -13.89 -6.83
C GLN A 117 9.29 -14.63 -6.31
N ASP A 118 10.37 -14.65 -7.08
CA ASP A 118 11.59 -15.42 -6.80
C ASP A 118 12.66 -14.58 -6.09
N LYS A 119 12.64 -13.26 -6.28
CA LYS A 119 13.57 -12.32 -5.65
C LYS A 119 12.87 -11.47 -4.61
N VAL A 120 13.57 -11.28 -3.48
CA VAL A 120 13.09 -10.44 -2.39
C VAL A 120 14.10 -9.33 -2.16
N ASN A 121 13.63 -8.08 -2.25
CA ASN A 121 14.39 -6.93 -1.80
C ASN A 121 14.59 -6.99 -0.27
N ALA A 122 15.85 -6.95 0.17
CA ALA A 122 16.24 -7.08 1.58
C ALA A 122 16.41 -5.72 2.26
N GLU A 123 16.32 -5.68 3.60
CA GLU A 123 16.47 -4.47 4.45
C GLU A 123 17.71 -3.62 4.11
N SER A 124 18.76 -4.27 3.64
CA SER A 124 20.01 -3.63 3.28
C SER A 124 20.56 -4.25 2.00
N ASP A 125 19.98 -3.93 0.85
CA ASP A 125 20.70 -4.09 -0.43
C ASP A 125 21.77 -2.99 -0.65
N GLY A 126 22.27 -2.44 0.46
CA GLY A 126 23.68 -2.25 0.83
C GLY A 126 24.60 -1.39 -0.04
N THR A 127 24.26 -1.11 -1.30
CA THR A 127 25.13 -0.39 -2.22
C THR A 127 24.35 0.33 -3.33
N ALA A 128 23.08 0.00 -3.56
CA ALA A 128 22.33 0.56 -4.69
C ALA A 128 21.19 1.52 -4.29
N GLY A 129 20.27 1.14 -3.40
CA GLY A 129 19.08 1.95 -3.09
C GLY A 129 19.08 2.66 -1.72
N THR A 130 18.30 3.73 -1.61
CA THR A 130 17.96 4.42 -0.36
C THR A 130 16.92 3.61 0.42
N ALA A 131 17.17 3.33 1.70
CA ALA A 131 16.20 2.62 2.54
C ALA A 131 15.07 3.57 2.97
N GLU A 132 13.82 3.16 2.73
CA GLU A 132 12.64 3.96 2.98
C GLU A 132 11.88 3.51 4.23
N VAL A 133 11.29 4.48 4.93
CA VAL A 133 10.51 4.20 6.14
C VAL A 133 9.07 3.90 5.77
N ILE A 134 8.63 2.67 6.04
CA ILE A 134 7.23 2.30 5.92
C ILE A 134 6.47 2.76 7.19
N HIS A 135 5.50 3.63 7.00
CA HIS A 135 4.71 4.21 8.09
C HIS A 135 3.40 3.46 8.29
N ASN A 136 3.05 3.20 9.56
CA ASN A 136 1.70 2.75 9.91
C ASN A 136 0.73 3.92 9.76
N LEU A 137 -0.36 3.70 9.03
CA LEU A 137 -1.42 4.70 8.84
C LEU A 137 -2.16 5.00 10.15
N ASN A 138 -2.12 4.09 11.11
CA ASN A 138 -2.53 4.35 12.48
C ASN A 138 -1.31 4.55 13.38
N THR A 139 -0.92 5.82 13.57
CA THR A 139 0.26 6.21 14.33
C THR A 139 0.17 5.91 15.84
N LEU A 140 -1.00 5.53 16.34
CA LEU A 140 -1.18 5.07 17.73
C LEU A 140 -0.83 3.59 17.93
N PHE A 141 -0.58 2.85 16.84
CA PHE A 141 -0.19 1.44 16.89
C PHE A 141 1.31 1.29 16.65
N ALA A 142 2.00 0.61 17.57
CA ALA A 142 3.44 0.34 17.48
C ALA A 142 3.81 -0.80 16.51
N ASN A 143 2.87 -1.26 15.67
CA ASN A 143 3.14 -2.31 14.70
C ASN A 143 4.00 -1.74 13.57
N ALA A 144 5.20 -2.30 13.42
CA ALA A 144 6.06 -2.06 12.26
C ALA A 144 5.63 -2.95 11.09
N SER A 145 5.92 -2.49 9.87
CA SER A 145 5.81 -3.34 8.68
C SER A 145 6.81 -4.49 8.76
N LYS A 146 6.44 -5.64 8.19
CA LYS A 146 7.36 -6.77 7.97
C LYS A 146 7.98 -6.75 6.58
N CYS A 147 7.56 -5.80 5.74
CA CYS A 147 8.14 -5.57 4.42
C CYS A 147 9.25 -4.53 4.54
N TYR A 148 10.12 -4.52 3.55
CA TYR A 148 11.11 -3.46 3.36
C TYR A 148 10.75 -2.63 2.14
N ALA A 149 11.15 -1.37 2.15
CA ALA A 149 11.02 -0.49 1.01
C ALA A 149 12.37 0.15 0.73
N ASN A 150 12.77 0.13 -0.54
CA ASN A 150 13.97 0.79 -1.02
C ASN A 150 13.61 1.60 -2.26
N SER A 151 14.28 2.74 -2.42
CA SER A 151 14.06 3.68 -3.51
C SER A 151 15.38 4.11 -4.14
N GLU A 152 15.31 4.91 -5.20
CA GLU A 152 16.47 5.63 -5.75
C GLU A 152 17.69 4.73 -6.01
N TYR A 153 17.47 3.60 -6.70
CA TYR A 153 18.56 2.67 -7.01
C TYR A 153 19.62 3.33 -7.90
N SER A 154 20.79 3.60 -7.31
CA SER A 154 21.99 4.13 -7.97
C SER A 154 22.83 3.06 -8.67
N ALA A 155 22.47 1.79 -8.51
CA ALA A 155 23.07 0.65 -9.20
C ALA A 155 22.03 -0.44 -9.46
N THR A 156 22.33 -1.31 -10.41
CA THR A 156 21.58 -2.51 -10.77
C THR A 156 21.59 -3.52 -9.62
N MET A 157 20.42 -3.93 -9.14
CA MET A 157 20.23 -5.07 -8.24
C MET A 157 20.35 -6.39 -9.01
N THR A 158 20.54 -7.51 -8.31
CA THR A 158 20.83 -8.77 -9.00
C THR A 158 19.56 -9.43 -9.56
N ASP A 159 19.39 -9.33 -10.88
CA ASP A 159 18.51 -10.12 -11.75
C ASP A 159 17.06 -10.32 -11.25
N PRO A 160 16.29 -9.25 -10.97
CA PRO A 160 14.84 -9.36 -10.87
C PRO A 160 14.24 -9.73 -12.24
N VAL A 161 13.18 -10.53 -12.20
CA VAL A 161 12.47 -10.99 -13.39
C VAL A 161 11.02 -10.51 -13.33
N LEU A 162 10.49 -10.11 -14.50
CA LEU A 162 9.08 -9.80 -14.64
C LEU A 162 8.25 -11.10 -14.64
N ASP A 163 7.78 -11.51 -13.47
CA ASP A 163 6.84 -12.65 -13.35
C ASP A 163 5.41 -12.23 -13.65
N LEU A 164 5.02 -11.06 -13.13
CA LEU A 164 3.69 -10.51 -13.29
C LEU A 164 3.74 -8.99 -13.46
N GLU A 165 3.13 -8.53 -14.55
CA GLU A 165 2.82 -7.13 -14.77
C GLU A 165 1.47 -6.79 -14.13
N LEU A 166 1.47 -5.90 -13.13
CA LEU A 166 0.25 -5.44 -12.47
C LEU A 166 -0.41 -4.28 -13.22
N ALA A 167 0.40 -3.37 -13.74
CA ALA A 167 -0.04 -2.25 -14.55
C ALA A 167 1.12 -1.70 -15.38
N HIS A 168 0.79 -1.23 -16.58
CA HIS A 168 1.72 -0.56 -17.49
C HIS A 168 1.02 0.62 -18.14
N MET A 169 1.72 1.75 -18.23
CA MET A 169 1.21 2.96 -18.88
C MET A 169 2.34 3.63 -19.64
N THR A 170 2.09 3.85 -20.93
CA THR A 170 2.98 4.57 -21.81
C THR A 170 2.26 5.77 -22.39
N LYS A 171 2.91 6.92 -22.41
CA LYS A 171 2.37 8.16 -22.99
C LYS A 171 3.45 8.92 -23.73
N ILE A 172 3.23 9.11 -25.02
CA ILE A 172 4.02 9.96 -25.89
C ILE A 172 3.41 11.36 -25.87
N PHE A 173 4.25 12.39 -25.81
CA PHE A 173 3.83 13.78 -25.88
C PHE A 173 4.03 14.29 -27.31
N GLU A 174 2.90 14.70 -27.91
CA GLU A 174 2.86 15.47 -29.17
C GLU A 174 2.92 16.97 -28.89
#